data_AF-A0A2N1ZEK8-F1
#
_entry.id   AF-A0A2N1ZEK8-F1
#
_cell.length_a   1.000
_cell.length_b   1.000
_cell.length_c   1.000
_cell.angle_alpha   90.00
_cell.angle_beta   90.00
_cell.angle_gamma   90.00
#
_symmetry.space_group_name_H-M   'P 1'
#
loop_
_entity.id
_entity.type
_entity.pdbx_description
1 polymer ?
#
loop_
_entity_poly.entity_id
_entity_poly.type
_entity_poly.pdbx_seq_one_letter_code
_entity_poly.pdbx_strand_id
1 'polypeptide(L)' 'MWQSLAAALCLVLVIEGLLPFLAPARWKRMLLSVAQVPDRQIRLIGLACMLSGTLFLYLIR' A
#
# COMPACT_ATOMS: atom_id res chain seq x y z
N MET A 1 8.37 17.14 13.55
CA MET A 1 8.20 15.66 13.52
C MET A 1 6.74 15.26 13.37
N TRP A 2 5.82 15.68 14.26
CA TRP A 2 4.39 15.35 14.15
C TRP A 2 3.68 15.92 12.91
N GLN A 3 4.01 17.15 12.52
CA GLN A 3 3.50 17.79 11.30
C GLN A 3 3.86 17.00 10.03
N SER A 4 5.08 16.49 9.96
CA SER A 4 5.60 15.70 8.83
C SER A 4 4.88 14.36 8.70
N LEU A 5 4.60 13.71 9.84
CA LEU A 5 3.84 12.46 9.88
C LEU A 5 2.38 12.66 9.46
N ALA A 6 1.74 13.73 9.94
CA ALA A 6 0.39 14.09 9.55
C ALA A 6 0.30 14.41 8.05
N ALA A 7 1.26 15.16 7.49
CA ALA A 7 1.31 15.45 6.06
C ALA A 7 1.51 14.18 5.22
N ALA A 8 2.40 13.27 5.64
CA ALA A 8 2.60 11.99 4.98
C ALA A 8 1.32 11.12 4.97
N LEU A 9 0.61 11.07 6.11
CA LEU A 9 -0.69 10.37 6.20
C LEU A 9 -1.74 10.99 5.27
N CYS A 10 -1.84 12.32 5.23
CA CYS A 10 -2.75 13.01 4.30
C CYS A 10 -2.43 12.67 2.83
N LEU A 11 -1.15 12.65 2.46
CA LEU A 11 -0.73 12.28 1.09
C LEU A 11 -1.09 10.83 0.75
N VAL A 12 -0.87 9.89 1.67
CA VAL A 12 -1.28 8.49 1.48
C VAL A 12 -2.78 8.39 1.25
N LEU A 13 -3.60 9.11 2.03
CA LEU A 13 -5.06 9.12 1.86
C LEU A 13 -5.50 9.71 0.51
N VAL A 14 -4.86 10.78 0.05
CA VAL A 14 -5.13 11.37 -1.27
C VAL A 14 -4.78 10.38 -2.38
N ILE A 15 -3.62 9.72 -2.30
CA ILE A 15 -3.17 8.75 -3.31
C ILE A 15 -4.08 7.52 -3.34
N GLU A 16 -4.40 6.95 -2.17
CA GLU A 16 -5.32 5.80 -2.05
C GLU A 16 -6.74 6.14 -2.52
N GLY A 17 -7.19 7.38 -2.31
CA GLY A 17 -8.50 7.85 -2.78
C GLY A 17 -8.56 8.21 -4.27
N LEU A 18 -7.41 8.50 -4.91
CA LEU A 18 -7.36 9.00 -6.28
C LEU A 18 -7.78 7.94 -7.30
N LEU A 19 -7.28 6.71 -7.17
CA LEU A 19 -7.62 5.58 -8.05
C LEU A 19 -9.10 5.18 -8.02
N PRO A 20 -9.73 4.98 -6.84
CA PRO A 20 -11.16 4.68 -6.77
C PRO A 20 -12.04 5.84 -7.25
N PHE A 21 -11.58 7.09 -7.10
CA PHE A 21 -12.31 8.28 -7.60
C PHE A 21 -12.24 8.41 -9.13
N LEU A 22 -11.04 8.31 -9.72
CA LEU A 22 -10.85 8.48 -11.16
C LEU A 22 -11.34 7.28 -11.98
N ALA A 23 -11.14 6.05 -11.49
CA ALA A 23 -11.41 4.85 -12.28
C ALA A 23 -11.97 3.69 -11.41
N PRO A 24 -13.19 3.82 -10.85
CA PRO A 24 -13.76 2.83 -9.92
C PRO A 24 -13.93 1.44 -10.55
N ALA A 25 -14.20 1.35 -11.86
CA ALA A 25 -14.33 0.07 -12.56
C ALA A 25 -13.00 -0.66 -12.76
N ARG A 26 -11.89 0.08 -12.90
CA ARG A 26 -10.53 -0.51 -12.99
C ARG A 26 -10.07 -0.97 -11.60
N TRP A 27 -10.29 -0.13 -10.59
CA TRP A 27 -10.02 -0.46 -9.19
C TRP A 27 -10.70 -1.76 -8.74
N LYS A 28 -12.01 -1.89 -8.99
CA LYS A 28 -12.76 -3.11 -8.67
C LYS A 28 -12.20 -4.36 -9.37
N ARG A 29 -11.83 -4.27 -10.65
CA ARG A 29 -11.22 -5.40 -11.38
C ARG A 29 -9.87 -5.81 -10.81
N MET A 30 -9.07 -4.83 -10.39
CA MET A 30 -7.77 -5.07 -9.77
C MET A 30 -7.95 -5.78 -8.42
N LEU A 31 -8.87 -5.31 -7.58
CA LEU A 31 -9.22 -5.96 -6.32
C LEU A 31 -9.75 -7.38 -6.51
N LEU A 32 -10.63 -7.60 -7.50
CA LEU A 32 -11.11 -8.95 -7.81
C LEU A 32 -9.99 -9.88 -8.26
N SER A 33 -9.00 -9.36 -9.00
CA SER A 33 -7.84 -10.15 -9.41
C SER A 33 -6.96 -10.52 -8.21
N VAL A 34 -6.78 -9.59 -7.26
CA VAL A 34 -6.06 -9.84 -6.00
C VAL A 34 -6.83 -10.80 -5.10
N ALA A 35 -8.17 -10.73 -5.07
CA ALA A 35 -9.00 -11.63 -4.28
C ALA A 35 -8.95 -13.10 -4.75
N GLN A 36 -8.53 -13.36 -6.00
CA GLN A 36 -8.30 -14.70 -6.52
C GLN A 36 -6.91 -15.25 -6.13
N VAL A 37 -6.01 -14.42 -5.59
CA VAL A 37 -4.70 -14.85 -5.13
C VAL A 37 -4.84 -15.58 -3.80
N PRO A 38 -4.24 -16.77 -3.64
CA PRO A 38 -4.34 -17.52 -2.39
C PRO A 38 -3.71 -16.75 -1.21
N ASP A 39 -4.36 -16.80 -0.04
CA ASP A 39 -3.98 -16.05 1.17
C ASP A 39 -2.51 -16.23 1.55
N ARG A 40 -1.94 -17.41 1.31
CA ARG A 40 -0.53 -17.72 1.58
C ARG A 40 0.42 -16.84 0.77
N GLN A 41 0.12 -16.57 -0.50
CA GLN A 41 0.94 -15.69 -1.33
C GLN A 41 0.79 -14.23 -0.89
N ILE A 42 -0.42 -13.77 -0.60
CA ILE A 42 -0.66 -12.41 -0.09
C ILE A 42 0.14 -12.16 1.19
N ARG A 43 0.14 -13.13 2.12
CA ARG A 43 0.92 -13.05 3.35
C ARG A 43 2.42 -13.01 3.11
N LEU A 44 2.95 -13.82 2.19
CA LEU A 44 4.38 -13.82 1.86
C LEU A 44 4.81 -12.50 1.22
N ILE A 45 4.01 -11.96 0.31
CA ILE A 45 4.26 -10.64 -0.30
C ILE A 45 4.23 -9.56 0.78
N GLY A 46 3.24 -9.59 1.68
CA GLY A 46 3.16 -8.67 2.81
C GLY A 46 4.39 -8.75 3.73
N LEU A 47 4.84 -9.96 4.07
CA LEU A 47 6.06 -10.17 4.86
C LEU A 47 7.31 -9.64 4.14
N ALA A 48 7.44 -9.89 2.83
CA ALA A 48 8.55 -9.38 2.04
C ALA A 48 8.56 -7.84 2.04
N CYS A 49 7.40 -7.20 1.84
CA CYS A 49 7.27 -5.74 1.89
C CYS A 49 7.62 -5.16 3.26
N MET A 50 7.15 -5.79 4.34
CA MET A 50 7.49 -5.39 5.71
C MET A 50 9.00 -5.47 5.94
N LEU A 51 9.62 -6.60 5.60
CA LEU A 51 11.06 -6.80 5.76
C LEU A 51 11.87 -5.81 4.92
N SER A 52 11.50 -5.60 3.65
CA SER A 52 12.18 -4.62 2.80
C SER A 52 12.02 -3.21 3.35
N GLY A 53 10.83 -2.83 3.83
CA GLY A 53 10.58 -1.52 4.41
C GLY A 53 11.40 -1.28 5.68
N THR A 54 11.47 -2.27 6.57
CA THR A 54 12.34 -2.21 7.76
C THR A 54 13.81 -2.15 7.38
N LEU A 55 14.25 -2.93 6.38
CA LEU A 55 15.64 -2.93 5.91
C LEU A 55 16.02 -1.57 5.32
N PHE A 56 15.19 -0.99 4.47
CA PHE A 56 15.40 0.36 3.93
C PHE A 56 15.41 1.42 5.04
N LEU A 57 14.51 1.32 6.01
CA LEU A 57 14.52 2.21 7.16
C LEU A 57 15.85 2.10 7.92
N TYR A 58 16.38 0.89 8.09
CA TYR A 58 17.65 0.65 8.79
C TYR A 58 18.89 1.07 7.98
N LEU A 59 18.80 1.11 6.65
CA LEU A 59 19.89 1.56 5.76
C LEU A 59 19.93 3.09 5.61
N ILE A 60 18.77 3.74 5.66
CA ILE A 60 18.64 5.20 5.50
C ILE A 60 18.81 5.92 6.86
N ARG A 61 18.55 5.21 7.96
CA ARG A 61 18.75 5.67 9.34
C ARG A 61 20.16 5.38 9.82
#